data_AF-A0A1W9VQ26-F1
#
_entry.id   AF-A0A1W9VQ26-F1
#
_cell.length_a   1.000
_cell.length_b   1.000
_cell.length_c   1.000
_cell.angle_alpha   90.00
_cell.angle_beta   90.00
_cell.angle_gamma   90.00
#
_symmetry.space_group_name_H-M   'P 1'
#
loop_
_entity.id
_entity.type
_entity.pdbx_description
1 polymer ?
#
loop_
_entity_poly.entity_id
_entity_poly.type
_entity_poly.pdbx_seq_one_letter_code
_entity_poly.pdbx_strand_id
1 'polypeptide(L)'
;MDEPFVSLDAPTRFELQKLLLKLLESGDKTIFFVTHDISEALLLSDKILIFPSDNTQDIKMIDNNLKHPRNRDEKVFIDEKIRIYSLIDSI
;
A
#
# COMPACT_ATOMS: atom_id res chain seq x y z
N MET A 1 -11.88 -3.08 1.99
CA MET A 1 -11.62 -4.30 1.20
C MET A 1 -10.62 -5.13 1.96
N ASP A 2 -10.94 -6.38 2.27
CA ASP A 2 -10.05 -7.25 3.04
C ASP A 2 -9.28 -8.16 2.07
N GLU A 3 -7.97 -8.00 2.00
CA GLU A 3 -7.06 -8.76 1.12
C GLU A 3 -7.53 -8.89 -0.35
N PRO A 4 -7.84 -7.77 -1.04
CA PRO A 4 -8.59 -7.79 -2.31
C PRO A 4 -7.87 -8.45 -3.50
N PHE A 5 -6.55 -8.63 -3.42
CA PHE A 5 -5.75 -9.13 -4.54
C PHE A 5 -5.00 -10.44 -4.25
N VAL A 6 -5.15 -11.00 -3.05
CA VAL A 6 -4.38 -12.17 -2.58
C VAL A 6 -4.63 -13.42 -3.42
N SER A 7 -5.85 -13.63 -3.89
CA SER A 7 -6.25 -14.83 -4.65
C SER A 7 -5.89 -14.78 -6.14
N LEU A 8 -5.23 -13.71 -6.59
CA LEU A 8 -4.99 -13.45 -8.01
C LEU A 8 -3.54 -13.74 -8.41
N ASP A 9 -3.37 -14.25 -9.62
CA ASP A 9 -2.08 -14.33 -10.27
C ASP A 9 -1.50 -12.92 -10.53
N ALA A 10 -0.18 -12.85 -10.70
CA ALA A 10 0.53 -11.57 -10.80
C ALA A 10 0.03 -10.67 -11.96
N PRO A 11 -0.15 -11.17 -13.20
CA PRO A 11 -0.74 -10.39 -14.28
C PRO A 11 -2.14 -9.84 -13.95
N THR A 12 -3.06 -10.69 -13.48
CA THR A 12 -4.43 -10.28 -13.18
C THR A 12 -4.48 -9.23 -12.05
N ARG A 13 -3.69 -9.44 -11.00
CA ARG A 13 -3.55 -8.51 -9.89
C ARG A 13 -3.07 -7.14 -10.36
N PHE A 14 -2.05 -7.09 -11.22
CA PHE A 14 -1.52 -5.83 -11.73
C PHE A 14 -2.56 -5.05 -12.54
N GLU A 15 -3.33 -5.72 -13.39
CA GLU A 15 -4.36 -5.07 -14.18
C GLU A 15 -5.53 -4.57 -13.31
N LEU A 16 -5.94 -5.32 -12.29
CA LEU A 16 -6.97 -4.82 -11.35
C LEU A 16 -6.47 -3.66 -10.49
N GLN A 17 -5.21 -3.67 -10.06
CA GLN A 17 -4.61 -2.56 -9.33
C GLN A 17 -4.57 -1.28 -10.17
N LYS A 18 -4.21 -1.38 -11.46
CA LYS A 18 -4.31 -0.26 -12.40
C LYS A 18 -5.73 0.22 -12.59
N LEU A 19 -6.69 -0.70 -12.73
CA LEU A 19 -8.10 -0.34 -12.85
C LEU A 19 -8.57 0.42 -11.60
N LEU A 20 -8.18 -0.03 -10.42
CA LEU A 20 -8.49 0.64 -9.15
C LEU A 20 -7.95 2.07 -9.13
N LEU A 21 -6.68 2.26 -9.49
CA LEU A 21 -6.06 3.58 -9.57
C LEU A 21 -6.81 4.50 -10.55
N LYS A 22 -7.17 4.01 -11.74
CA LYS A 22 -7.97 4.77 -12.71
C LYS A 22 -9.35 5.16 -12.18
N LEU A 23 -10.00 4.30 -11.40
CA LEU A 23 -11.29 4.63 -10.79
C LEU A 23 -11.15 5.74 -9.74
N LEU A 24 -10.02 5.75 -9.02
CA LEU A 24 -9.70 6.75 -8.01
C LEU A 24 -9.25 8.10 -8.58
N GLU A 25 -8.75 8.16 -9.82
CA GLU A 25 -8.33 9.42 -10.47
C GLU A 25 -9.44 10.48 -10.53
N SER A 26 -10.71 10.06 -10.55
CA SER A 26 -11.87 10.97 -10.53
C SER A 26 -12.03 11.75 -9.22
N GLY A 27 -11.45 11.26 -8.11
CA GLY A 27 -11.56 11.88 -6.79
C GLY A 27 -12.89 11.66 -6.06
N ASP A 28 -13.90 11.08 -6.71
CA ASP A 28 -15.25 10.90 -6.15
C ASP A 28 -15.39 9.70 -5.19
N LYS A 29 -14.27 9.01 -4.93
CA LYS A 29 -14.26 7.74 -4.19
C LYS A 29 -13.11 7.72 -3.19
N THR A 30 -13.40 7.21 -2.00
CA THR A 30 -12.39 6.87 -0.99
C THR A 30 -12.37 5.36 -0.82
N ILE A 31 -11.17 4.78 -0.78
CA ILE A 31 -10.99 3.35 -0.60
C ILE A 31 -10.20 3.10 0.68
N PHE A 32 -10.71 2.16 1.47
CA PHE A 32 -10.02 1.59 2.61
C PHE A 32 -9.81 0.10 2.34
N PHE A 33 -8.57 -0.37 2.46
CA PHE A 33 -8.24 -1.77 2.26
C PHE A 33 -7.17 -2.26 3.24
N VAL A 34 -7.19 -3.56 3.48
CA VAL A 34 -6.22 -4.29 4.29
C VAL A 34 -5.41 -5.17 3.35
N THR A 35 -4.09 -5.16 3.53
CA THR A 35 -3.13 -6.00 2.80
C THR A 35 -1.95 -6.32 3.69
N HIS A 36 -1.34 -7.48 3.51
CA HIS A 36 -0.04 -7.82 4.08
C HIS A 36 1.14 -7.47 3.15
N ASP A 37 0.90 -7.00 1.92
CA ASP A 37 1.96 -6.59 0.99
C ASP A 37 2.20 -5.06 1.07
N ILE A 38 3.34 -4.68 1.65
CA ILE A 38 3.79 -3.28 1.75
C ILE A 38 3.86 -2.61 0.37
N SER A 39 4.19 -3.34 -0.69
CA SER A 39 4.24 -2.81 -2.05
C SER A 39 2.85 -2.41 -2.53
N GLU A 40 1.81 -3.15 -2.17
CA GLU A 40 0.42 -2.79 -2.50
C GLU A 40 -0.03 -1.57 -1.70
N ALA A 41 0.28 -1.54 -0.41
CA ALA A 41 0.01 -0.38 0.45
C ALA A 41 0.66 0.88 -0.12
N LEU A 42 1.95 0.83 -0.45
CA LEU A 42 2.69 1.96 -1.05
C LEU A 42 2.17 2.35 -2.43
N LEU A 43 1.77 1.39 -3.26
CA LEU A 43 1.28 1.67 -4.60
C LEU A 43 -0.07 2.38 -4.59
N LEU A 44 -1.00 1.92 -3.75
CA LEU A 44 -2.42 2.27 -3.86
C LEU A 44 -2.92 3.30 -2.85
N SER A 45 -2.21 3.52 -1.73
CA SER A 45 -2.74 4.33 -0.62
C SER A 45 -2.06 5.69 -0.50
N ASP A 46 -2.81 6.71 -0.08
CA ASP A 46 -2.25 7.99 0.34
C ASP A 46 -1.79 7.97 1.81
N LYS A 47 -2.35 7.05 2.60
CA LYS A 47 -2.04 6.86 4.02
C LYS A 47 -1.99 5.39 4.35
N ILE A 48 -1.02 4.99 5.16
CA ILE A 48 -0.80 3.62 5.59
C ILE A 48 -0.94 3.56 7.10
N LEU A 49 -1.81 2.66 7.59
CA LEU A 49 -1.95 2.32 9.00
C LEU A 49 -1.29 0.96 9.22
N ILE A 50 -0.30 0.93 10.12
CA ILE A 50 0.42 -0.29 10.48
C ILE A 50 -0.14 -0.79 11.81
N PHE A 51 -0.65 -2.02 11.77
CA PHE A 51 -1.15 -2.73 12.93
C PHE A 51 -0.04 -3.65 13.47
N PRO A 52 0.34 -3.53 14.75
CA PRO A 52 1.34 -4.41 15.35
C PRO A 52 0.79 -5.82 15.53
N SER A 53 1.65 -6.81 15.34
CA SER A 53 1.31 -8.24 15.36
C SER A 53 0.82 -8.73 16.73
N ASP A 54 1.26 -8.08 17.81
CA ASP A 54 1.05 -8.51 19.18
C ASP A 54 -0.07 -7.74 19.92
N ASN A 55 -0.74 -6.80 19.24
CA ASN A 55 -1.74 -5.90 19.82
C ASN A 55 -1.28 -5.14 21.08
N THR A 56 0.02 -5.08 21.37
CA THR A 56 0.54 -4.40 22.56
C THR A 56 0.97 -2.97 22.27
N GLN A 57 1.22 -2.66 21.00
CA GLN A 57 1.68 -1.35 20.56
C GLN A 57 0.57 -0.55 19.89
N ASP A 58 0.78 0.77 19.83
CA ASP A 58 -0.14 1.68 19.15
C ASP A 58 -0.06 1.50 17.63
N ILE A 59 -1.19 1.72 16.95
CA ILE A 59 -1.25 1.77 15.49
C ILE A 59 -0.41 2.95 15.00
N LYS A 60 0.51 2.69 14.08
CA LYS A 60 1.32 3.74 13.46
C LYS A 60 0.70 4.20 12.15
N MET A 61 0.60 5.52 11.95
CA MET A 61 0.15 6.12 10.70
C MET A 61 1.34 6.70 9.93
N ILE A 62 1.40 6.43 8.64
CA ILE A 62 2.40 6.97 7.71
C ILE A 62 1.67 7.68 6.57
N ASP A 63 2.03 8.95 6.34
CA ASP A 63 1.63 9.65 5.12
C ASP A 63 2.51 9.19 3.95
N ASN A 64 1.89 8.67 2.90
CA ASN A 64 2.58 8.22 1.71
C ASN A 64 2.85 9.39 0.77
N ASN A 65 4.02 10.01 0.92
CA ASN A 65 4.42 11.20 0.17
C ASN A 65 4.88 10.90 -1.28
N LEU A 66 4.82 9.64 -1.72
CA LEU A 66 5.10 9.28 -3.11
C LEU A 66 4.03 9.85 -4.04
N LYS A 67 4.45 10.63 -5.03
CA LYS A 67 3.54 11.23 -6.01
C LYS A 67 3.00 10.18 -6.98
N HIS A 68 1.75 10.34 -7.38
CA HIS A 68 1.18 9.58 -8.49
C HIS A 68 1.64 10.16 -9.85
N PRO A 69 1.83 9.33 -10.89
CA PRO A 69 1.76 7.86 -10.87
C PRO A 69 2.98 7.24 -10.17
N ARG A 70 2.77 6.18 -9.38
CA ARG A 70 3.82 5.48 -8.66
C ARG A 70 4.31 4.28 -9.47
N ASN A 71 5.62 4.07 -9.52
CA ASN A 71 6.24 2.94 -10.19
C ASN A 71 7.06 2.12 -9.19
N ARG A 72 6.82 0.80 -9.15
CA ARG A 72 7.48 -0.13 -8.22
C ARG A 72 8.99 -0.26 -8.46
N ASP A 73 9.43 0.04 -9.68
CA ASP A 73 10.83 -0.09 -10.10
C ASP A 73 11.64 1.20 -9.86
N GLU A 74 10.98 2.29 -9.46
CA GLU A 74 11.68 3.53 -9.14
C GLU A 74 12.43 3.44 -7.83
N LYS A 75 13.65 3.98 -7.81
CA LYS A 75 14.49 3.99 -6.61
C LYS A 75 13.78 4.57 -5.40
N VAL A 76 13.02 5.65 -5.57
CA VAL A 76 12.28 6.31 -4.47
C VAL A 76 11.23 5.38 -3.87
N PHE A 77 10.56 4.58 -4.69
CA PHE A 77 9.59 3.59 -4.21
C PHE A 77 10.28 2.48 -3.42
N ILE A 78 11.41 1.97 -3.93
CA ILE A 78 12.20 0.93 -3.28
C ILE A 78 12.76 1.43 -1.94
N ASP A 79 13.30 2.65 -1.90
CA ASP A 79 13.83 3.27 -0.69
C ASP A 79 12.73 3.41 0.38
N GLU A 80 11.54 3.88 0.00
CA GLU A 80 10.41 4.04 0.91
C GLU A 80 9.89 2.68 1.42
N LYS A 81 9.86 1.66 0.56
CA LYS A 81 9.54 0.29 0.94
C LYS A 81 10.50 -0.22 2.01
N ILE A 82 11.81 -0.06 1.81
CA ILE A 82 12.83 -0.46 2.79
C ILE A 82 12.64 0.28 4.12
N ARG A 83 12.38 1.59 4.07
CA ARG A 83 12.11 2.41 5.26
C ARG A 83 10.93 1.87 6.08
N ILE A 84 9.82 1.52 5.41
CA ILE A 84 8.63 0.98 6.08
C ILE A 84 8.92 -0.40 6.69
N TYR A 85 9.63 -1.28 5.98
CA TYR A 85 10.05 -2.57 6.55
C TYR A 85 10.84 -2.39 7.85
N SER A 86 11.86 -1.53 7.86
CA SER A 86 12.65 -1.26 9.07
C SER A 86 11.82 -0.67 10.21
N LEU A 87 10.77 0.09 9.89
CA LEU A 87 9.86 0.63 10.89
C LEU A 87 8.93 -0.43 11.48
N ILE A 88 8.56 -1.45 10.70
CA ILE A 88 7.78 -2.60 11.18
C ILE A 88 8.66 -3.52 12.03
N ASP A 89 9.90 -3.81 11.61
CA ASP A 89 10.82 -4.67 12.36
C ASP A 89 11.28 -4.08 13.71
N SER A 90 11.05 -2.78 13.91
CA SER A 90 11.34 -2.07 15.17
C SER A 90 10.14 -1.96 16.12
N ILE A 91 9.02 -2.60 15.76
CA ILE A 91 7.78 -2.74 16.53
C ILE A 91 7.73 -4.20 16.97
#